data_AF-A0A1I5YNC5-F1
#
_entry.id   AF-A0A1I5YNC5-F1
#
_cell.length_a   1.000
_cell.length_b   1.000
_cell.length_c   1.000
_cell.angle_alpha   90.00
_cell.angle_beta   90.00
_cell.angle_gamma   90.00
#
_symmetry.space_group_name_H-M   'P 1'
#
loop_
_entity.id
_entity.type
_entity.pdbx_description
1 polymer ?
#
loop_
_entity_poly.entity_id
_entity_poly.type
_entity_poly.pdbx_seq_one_letter_code
_entity_poly.pdbx_strand_id
1 'polypeptide(L)'
;MKTFRKTLVLFVVFLMGTYFFPLFFEWDTKEPILLPEEISDSEESESSTLPQSPTDQSLIPSVGFANYVGLAVDDFLVEYGDPVKVEMLSDTSEIWIYGTDSTDYLQVMVENYVVTEILVLGRSVEIPPFEMGMEQEEMYPLASFHPKFVVPFENQTIQINLDENELNNRPLIAFDNQTYAVITMDSQTHEIVSIQYMTNEKLLSTGLYDLTPFSSVVQEPVKQFNPAALEKVRTQQTIRYINVMREKMGLIPLEESLVLEAVGNELFEFHASLQEQNTQPEPASQEEASEDAVIISDDAVEIVGGDDDSNQESETEEEASEPLNETTIQTFLEEEAIDLDKVRLLYQVAPADPSVYALQWFTFVEYRDILMDESMSRIGITYQGDELLLILDDGFEISL
;
A
#
# COMPACT_ATOMS: atom_id res chain seq x y z
N MET A 1 -15.69 -47.56 -42.60
CA MET A 1 -14.35 -46.94 -42.49
C MET A 1 -14.25 -45.53 -43.07
N LYS A 2 -14.82 -45.21 -44.25
CA LYS A 2 -14.74 -43.85 -44.83
C LYS A 2 -15.46 -42.75 -44.02
N THR A 3 -16.53 -43.09 -43.30
CA THR A 3 -17.27 -42.19 -42.42
C THR A 3 -16.53 -41.92 -41.11
N PHE A 4 -16.00 -42.97 -40.47
CA PHE A 4 -15.23 -42.86 -39.22
C PHE A 4 -14.00 -41.94 -39.36
N ARG A 5 -13.27 -42.03 -40.49
CA ARG A 5 -12.13 -41.14 -40.75
C ARG A 5 -12.52 -39.68 -40.89
N LYS A 6 -13.72 -39.38 -41.42
CA LYS A 6 -14.21 -38.00 -41.54
C LYS A 6 -14.62 -37.44 -40.18
N THR A 7 -15.29 -38.25 -39.36
CA THR A 7 -15.68 -37.86 -37.99
C THR A 7 -14.45 -37.62 -37.11
N LEU A 8 -13.42 -38.46 -37.22
CA LEU A 8 -12.17 -38.30 -36.46
C LEU A 8 -11.45 -36.99 -36.80
N VAL A 9 -11.37 -36.64 -38.10
CA VAL A 9 -10.74 -35.38 -38.53
C VAL A 9 -11.51 -34.17 -38.00
N LEU A 10 -12.85 -34.21 -38.05
CA LEU A 10 -13.69 -33.11 -37.59
C LEU A 10 -13.58 -32.93 -36.06
N PHE A 11 -13.48 -34.04 -35.33
CA PHE A 11 -13.25 -34.03 -33.89
C PHE A 11 -11.88 -33.43 -33.51
N VAL A 12 -10.81 -33.77 -34.24
CA VAL A 12 -9.48 -33.20 -34.00
C VAL A 12 -9.44 -31.70 -34.31
N VAL A 13 -10.09 -31.26 -35.39
CA VAL A 13 -10.18 -29.82 -35.71
C VAL A 13 -10.98 -29.07 -34.65
N PHE A 14 -12.06 -29.65 -34.13
CA PHE A 14 -12.82 -29.06 -33.02
C PHE A 14 -11.97 -28.95 -31.75
N LEU A 15 -11.26 -30.01 -31.38
CA LEU A 15 -10.36 -30.03 -30.21
C LEU A 15 -9.24 -29.00 -30.33
N MET A 16 -8.69 -28.84 -31.53
CA MET A 16 -7.69 -27.82 -31.82
C MET A 16 -8.31 -26.42 -31.73
N GLY A 17 -9.49 -26.21 -32.30
CA GLY A 17 -10.22 -24.94 -32.18
C GLY A 17 -10.47 -24.54 -30.72
N THR A 18 -10.91 -25.47 -29.88
CA THR A 18 -11.14 -25.20 -28.44
C THR A 18 -9.85 -25.02 -27.64
N TYR A 19 -8.80 -25.77 -27.97
CA TYR A 19 -7.50 -25.68 -27.29
C TYR A 19 -6.79 -24.37 -27.61
N PHE A 20 -6.92 -23.89 -28.85
CA PHE A 20 -6.32 -22.62 -29.29
C PHE A 20 -7.27 -21.42 -29.10
N PHE A 21 -8.53 -21.62 -28.72
CA PHE A 21 -9.49 -20.54 -28.44
C PHE A 21 -8.97 -19.50 -27.43
N PRO A 22 -8.39 -19.87 -26.27
CA PRO A 22 -7.86 -18.90 -25.31
C PRO A 22 -6.61 -18.16 -25.78
N LEU A 23 -5.96 -18.57 -26.88
CA LEU A 23 -4.80 -17.85 -27.45
C LEU A 23 -5.19 -16.68 -28.36
N PHE A 24 -6.47 -16.53 -28.71
CA PHE A 24 -6.97 -15.47 -29.59
C PHE A 24 -7.96 -14.51 -28.93
N PHE A 25 -8.41 -14.83 -27.72
CA PHE A 25 -9.33 -14.00 -26.95
C PHE A 25 -8.75 -13.81 -25.54
N GLU A 26 -7.83 -12.86 -25.43
CA GLU A 26 -7.67 -12.12 -24.18
C GLU A 26 -8.93 -11.25 -24.06
N TRP A 27 -9.87 -11.65 -23.22
CA TRP A 27 -10.98 -10.77 -22.84
C TRP A 27 -10.38 -9.68 -21.95
N ASP A 28 -10.05 -8.56 -22.57
CA ASP A 28 -9.59 -7.33 -21.93
C ASP A 28 -10.80 -6.66 -21.26
N THR A 29 -11.29 -7.24 -20.17
CA THR A 29 -12.13 -6.52 -19.20
C THR A 29 -11.16 -6.02 -18.13
N LYS A 30 -10.69 -4.78 -18.31
CA LYS A 30 -9.91 -4.05 -17.30
C LYS A 30 -10.85 -3.66 -16.17
N GLU A 31 -11.14 -4.62 -15.32
CA GLU A 31 -11.89 -4.41 -14.08
C GLU A 31 -11.03 -3.56 -13.13
N PRO A 32 -11.64 -2.59 -12.40
CA PRO A 32 -10.92 -1.84 -11.39
C PRO A 32 -10.46 -2.82 -10.29
N ILE A 33 -9.15 -2.88 -10.05
CA ILE A 33 -8.59 -3.76 -9.05
C ILE A 33 -8.88 -3.16 -7.68
N LEU A 34 -9.86 -3.73 -6.98
CA LEU A 34 -10.13 -3.44 -5.59
C LEU A 34 -9.71 -4.62 -4.74
N LEU A 35 -8.79 -4.38 -3.81
CA LEU A 35 -8.54 -5.31 -2.72
C LEU A 35 -9.15 -4.73 -1.44
N PRO A 36 -10.10 -5.46 -0.81
CA PRO A 36 -10.36 -5.29 0.61
C PRO A 36 -9.13 -5.69 1.43
N GLU A 37 -9.00 -5.06 2.60
CA GLU A 37 -8.03 -5.32 3.66
C GLU A 37 -7.56 -6.78 3.84
N GLU A 38 -6.27 -6.88 4.15
CA GLU A 38 -5.57 -8.03 4.75
C GLU A 38 -5.65 -9.35 3.96
N ILE A 39 -4.56 -9.67 3.27
CA ILE A 39 -4.23 -11.07 2.95
C ILE A 39 -3.78 -11.75 4.26
N SER A 40 -4.69 -11.88 5.22
CA SER A 40 -4.62 -12.88 6.28
C SER A 40 -5.36 -14.13 5.80
N ASP A 41 -4.86 -14.74 4.72
CA ASP A 41 -5.20 -16.13 4.44
C ASP A 41 -4.38 -17.01 5.39
N SER A 42 -4.95 -17.19 6.59
CA SER A 42 -4.60 -18.28 7.48
C SER A 42 -5.06 -19.59 6.84
N GLU A 43 -4.36 -20.05 5.80
CA GLU A 43 -4.37 -21.47 5.47
C GLU A 43 -3.52 -22.19 6.53
N GLU A 44 -4.22 -22.97 7.35
CA GLU A 44 -3.70 -23.89 8.34
C GLU A 44 -2.79 -24.93 7.65
N SER A 45 -1.54 -24.56 7.38
CA SER A 45 -0.53 -25.45 6.84
C SER A 45 -0.05 -26.41 7.91
N GLU A 46 -0.33 -27.70 7.69
CA GLU A 46 0.08 -28.80 8.54
C GLU A 46 1.58 -28.73 8.88
N SER A 47 1.85 -28.82 10.18
CA SER A 47 3.15 -28.95 10.81
C SER A 47 4.09 -29.93 10.08
N SER A 48 4.90 -29.41 9.17
CA SER A 48 6.19 -30.02 8.81
C SER A 48 7.23 -29.52 9.78
N THR A 49 7.63 -30.40 10.71
CA THR A 49 8.75 -30.18 11.63
C THR A 49 10.06 -30.10 10.85
N LEU A 50 10.38 -28.91 10.34
CA LEU A 50 11.74 -28.57 9.96
C LEU A 50 12.57 -28.31 11.24
N PRO A 51 13.81 -28.82 11.31
CA PRO A 51 14.62 -28.71 12.51
C PRO A 51 14.94 -27.25 12.82
N GLN A 52 14.52 -26.80 14.01
CA GLN A 52 14.96 -25.54 14.61
C GLN A 52 16.48 -25.61 14.83
N SER A 53 17.23 -24.90 13.99
CA SER A 53 18.60 -24.45 14.27
C SER A 53 18.58 -22.94 14.49
N PRO A 54 19.55 -22.39 15.25
CA PRO A 54 19.54 -21.00 15.66
C PRO A 54 19.63 -20.08 14.44
N THR A 55 18.90 -18.97 14.53
CA THR A 55 19.04 -17.72 13.79
C THR A 55 20.49 -17.45 13.35
N ASP A 56 20.81 -17.66 12.08
CA ASP A 56 22.02 -17.08 11.48
C ASP A 56 21.55 -16.10 10.40
N GLN A 57 21.02 -14.96 10.85
CA GLN A 57 20.93 -13.79 9.97
C GLN A 57 22.35 -13.41 9.55
N SER A 58 22.66 -13.48 8.26
CA SER A 58 23.97 -13.09 7.74
C SER A 58 24.08 -11.57 7.75
N LEU A 59 24.96 -11.06 8.61
CA LEU A 59 25.29 -9.63 8.64
C LEU A 59 26.37 -9.35 7.60
N ILE A 60 26.13 -8.37 6.74
CA ILE A 60 27.17 -7.86 5.82
C ILE A 60 27.83 -6.61 6.43
N PRO A 61 29.09 -6.29 6.07
CA PRO A 61 29.72 -5.07 6.52
C PRO A 61 28.92 -3.83 6.11
N SER A 62 28.76 -2.90 7.03
CA SER A 62 28.18 -1.58 6.76
C SER A 62 28.98 -0.82 5.70
N VAL A 63 28.30 -0.42 4.63
CA VAL A 63 28.86 0.24 3.44
C VAL A 63 27.86 1.24 2.87
N GLY A 64 28.37 2.24 2.13
CA GLY A 64 27.52 3.25 1.49
C GLY A 64 26.63 3.97 2.50
N PHE A 65 25.34 4.11 2.16
CA PHE A 65 24.34 4.81 2.98
C PHE A 65 24.03 4.13 4.32
N ALA A 66 24.29 2.82 4.46
CA ALA A 66 24.13 2.14 5.74
C ALA A 66 25.01 2.77 6.85
N ASN A 67 26.13 3.41 6.49
CA ASN A 67 27.02 4.09 7.44
C ASN A 67 26.46 5.41 8.00
N TYR A 68 25.42 5.98 7.38
CA TYR A 68 24.87 7.26 7.77
C TYR A 68 23.55 7.14 8.53
N VAL A 69 22.83 6.03 8.33
CA VAL A 69 21.61 5.75 9.07
C VAL A 69 21.91 5.56 10.57
N GLY A 70 21.13 6.22 11.41
CA GLY A 70 21.33 6.30 12.87
C GLY A 70 22.36 7.36 13.32
N LEU A 71 22.99 8.09 12.39
CA LEU A 71 23.91 9.19 12.72
C LEU A 71 23.22 10.55 12.73
N ALA A 72 23.91 11.56 13.28
CA ALA A 72 23.44 12.93 13.24
C ALA A 72 23.38 13.44 11.79
N VAL A 73 22.33 14.19 11.46
CA VAL A 73 22.17 14.77 10.11
C VAL A 73 23.32 15.69 9.71
N ASP A 74 23.98 16.32 10.70
CA ASP A 74 25.17 17.13 10.49
C ASP A 74 26.33 16.33 9.85
N ASP A 75 26.48 15.04 10.20
CA ASP A 75 27.51 14.19 9.60
C ASP A 75 27.18 13.89 8.13
N PHE A 76 25.89 13.79 7.78
CA PHE A 76 25.43 13.64 6.40
C PHE A 76 25.68 14.92 5.59
N LEU A 77 25.38 16.09 6.15
CA LEU A 77 25.63 17.40 5.54
C LEU A 77 27.10 17.63 5.19
N VAL A 78 28.02 17.15 6.04
CA VAL A 78 29.46 17.30 5.80
C VAL A 78 29.89 16.61 4.50
N GLU A 79 29.33 15.45 4.18
CA GLU A 79 29.67 14.69 2.98
C GLU A 79 28.85 15.11 1.76
N TYR A 80 27.52 15.29 1.91
CA TYR A 80 26.59 15.46 0.79
C TYR A 80 26.14 16.91 0.55
N GLY A 81 26.47 17.84 1.46
CA GLY A 81 26.07 19.24 1.37
C GLY A 81 24.59 19.47 1.69
N ASP A 82 24.08 20.66 1.36
CA ASP A 82 22.69 21.03 1.62
C ASP A 82 21.71 20.33 0.66
N PRO A 83 20.53 19.89 1.12
CA PRO A 83 19.51 19.32 0.25
C PRO A 83 18.91 20.38 -0.69
N VAL A 84 18.39 19.93 -1.84
CA VAL A 84 17.67 20.77 -2.82
C VAL A 84 16.32 21.23 -2.25
N LYS A 85 15.66 20.38 -1.46
CA LYS A 85 14.38 20.67 -0.82
C LYS A 85 14.29 20.01 0.55
N VAL A 86 13.68 20.71 1.51
CA VAL A 86 13.29 20.15 2.81
C VAL A 86 11.78 20.26 2.95
N GLU A 87 11.12 19.15 3.31
CA GLU A 87 9.68 19.05 3.56
C GLU A 87 9.46 18.65 5.02
N MET A 88 8.66 19.43 5.76
CA MET A 88 8.33 19.10 7.16
C MET A 88 7.14 18.13 7.19
N LEU A 89 7.29 17.01 7.89
CA LEU A 89 6.20 16.09 8.21
C LEU A 89 5.57 16.40 9.58
N SER A 90 6.41 16.82 10.52
CA SER A 90 6.01 17.19 11.89
C SER A 90 6.99 18.22 12.47
N ASP A 91 6.82 18.56 13.74
CA ASP A 91 7.75 19.43 14.48
C ASP A 91 9.14 18.81 14.66
N THR A 92 9.28 17.50 14.45
CA THR A 92 10.51 16.75 14.70
C THR A 92 10.97 15.90 13.51
N SER A 93 10.13 15.76 12.48
CA SER A 93 10.40 14.89 11.33
C SER A 93 10.41 15.71 10.03
N GLU A 94 11.49 15.55 9.27
CA GLU A 94 11.75 16.25 8.02
C GLU A 94 12.19 15.26 6.95
N ILE A 95 11.87 15.58 5.69
CA ILE A 95 12.34 14.88 4.51
C ILE A 95 13.24 15.81 3.72
N TRP A 96 14.48 15.36 3.50
CA TRP A 96 15.53 16.09 2.82
C TRP A 96 15.79 15.45 1.47
N ILE A 97 15.69 16.23 0.40
CA ILE A 97 15.67 15.74 -0.99
C ILE A 97 16.87 16.30 -1.72
N TYR A 98 17.71 15.41 -2.26
CA TYR A 98 18.97 15.76 -2.92
C TYR A 98 18.91 15.65 -4.45
N GLY A 99 18.11 14.72 -4.96
CA GLY A 99 17.84 14.55 -6.39
C GLY A 99 16.35 14.48 -6.66
N THR A 100 15.94 14.85 -7.87
CA THR A 100 14.51 15.01 -8.21
C THR A 100 14.04 14.17 -9.39
N ASP A 101 14.96 13.51 -10.10
CA ASP A 101 14.64 12.71 -11.28
C ASP A 101 15.26 11.30 -11.21
N SER A 102 14.88 10.44 -12.16
CA SER A 102 15.39 9.07 -12.25
C SER A 102 16.92 8.89 -12.25
N THR A 103 17.69 9.94 -12.50
CA THR A 103 19.15 9.90 -12.53
C THR A 103 19.74 9.93 -11.13
N ASP A 104 19.27 10.83 -10.27
CA ASP A 104 19.96 11.20 -9.03
C ASP A 104 19.06 11.19 -7.78
N TYR A 105 17.79 10.78 -7.92
CA TYR A 105 16.83 10.80 -6.81
C TYR A 105 17.38 10.13 -5.54
N LEU A 106 17.49 10.96 -4.50
CA LEU A 106 17.95 10.58 -3.17
C LEU A 106 17.16 11.38 -2.15
N GLN A 107 16.64 10.67 -1.15
CA GLN A 107 15.86 11.24 -0.07
C GLN A 107 16.36 10.73 1.27
N VAL A 108 16.40 11.62 2.27
CA VAL A 108 16.82 11.32 3.63
C VAL A 108 15.70 11.74 4.59
N MET A 109 15.19 10.79 5.37
CA MET A 109 14.28 11.10 6.48
C MET A 109 15.10 11.40 7.72
N VAL A 110 14.81 12.54 8.34
CA VAL A 110 15.48 13.04 9.52
C VAL A 110 14.47 13.20 10.63
N GLU A 111 14.69 12.53 11.76
CA GLU A 111 13.87 12.67 12.95
C GLU A 111 14.73 13.07 14.14
N ASN A 112 14.34 14.13 14.84
CA ASN A 112 15.09 14.65 15.99
C ASN A 112 16.59 14.86 15.68
N TYR A 113 16.89 15.39 14.48
CA TYR A 113 18.25 15.61 13.95
C TYR A 113 19.08 14.34 13.68
N VAL A 114 18.45 13.16 13.65
CA VAL A 114 19.07 11.87 13.33
C VAL A 114 18.53 11.35 12.01
N VAL A 115 19.41 10.79 11.16
CA VAL A 115 18.99 10.13 9.92
C VAL A 115 18.31 8.79 10.25
N THR A 116 17.02 8.66 9.98
CA THR A 116 16.25 7.44 10.27
C THR A 116 16.05 6.56 9.04
N GLU A 117 15.99 7.17 7.86
CA GLU A 117 15.84 6.50 6.58
C GLU A 117 16.65 7.20 5.48
N ILE A 118 17.20 6.43 4.55
CA ILE A 118 17.71 6.93 3.27
C ILE A 118 17.09 6.11 2.14
N LEU A 119 16.27 6.75 1.31
CA LEU A 119 15.65 6.18 0.13
C LEU A 119 16.43 6.58 -1.12
N VAL A 120 16.86 5.59 -1.89
CA VAL A 120 17.55 5.78 -3.17
C VAL A 120 16.68 5.28 -4.31
N LEU A 121 16.39 6.18 -5.26
CA LEU A 121 15.80 5.83 -6.54
C LEU A 121 16.72 6.22 -7.72
N GLY A 122 17.72 7.09 -7.56
CA GLY A 122 18.55 7.54 -8.68
C GLY A 122 19.40 6.41 -9.29
N ARG A 123 19.41 6.30 -10.63
CA ARG A 123 20.25 5.34 -11.37
C ARG A 123 21.76 5.55 -11.18
N SER A 124 22.17 6.79 -10.94
CA SER A 124 23.59 7.17 -10.82
C SER A 124 24.07 7.24 -9.36
N VAL A 125 23.18 6.95 -8.41
CA VAL A 125 23.52 6.97 -6.98
C VAL A 125 24.15 5.63 -6.62
N GLU A 126 25.36 5.67 -6.06
CA GLU A 126 26.12 4.47 -5.70
C GLU A 126 25.53 3.80 -4.44
N ILE A 127 25.23 2.49 -4.52
CA ILE A 127 24.60 1.73 -3.43
C ILE A 127 25.36 0.42 -3.12
N PRO A 128 26.68 0.46 -2.86
CA PRO A 128 27.47 -0.74 -2.62
C PRO A 128 26.90 -1.59 -1.47
N PRO A 129 27.02 -2.94 -1.52
CA PRO A 129 27.67 -3.72 -2.57
C PRO A 129 26.81 -3.91 -3.83
N PHE A 130 25.60 -3.35 -3.85
CA PHE A 130 24.64 -3.49 -4.93
C PHE A 130 24.79 -2.37 -5.97
N GLU A 131 24.03 -2.48 -7.05
CA GLU A 131 23.94 -1.46 -8.09
C GLU A 131 22.48 -1.30 -8.52
N MET A 132 22.09 -0.07 -8.86
CA MET A 132 20.74 0.20 -9.36
C MET A 132 20.56 -0.44 -10.74
N GLY A 133 19.49 -1.22 -10.93
CA GLY A 133 19.28 -2.02 -12.14
C GLY A 133 19.98 -3.39 -12.13
N MET A 134 20.61 -3.80 -11.02
CA MET A 134 21.18 -5.14 -10.87
C MET A 134 20.08 -6.21 -10.89
N GLU A 135 20.30 -7.32 -11.61
CA GLU A 135 19.37 -8.46 -11.64
C GLU A 135 19.42 -9.23 -10.30
N GLN A 136 18.30 -9.86 -9.93
CA GLN A 136 18.19 -10.63 -8.69
C GLN A 136 19.29 -11.70 -8.55
N GLU A 137 19.65 -12.38 -9.65
CA GLU A 137 20.65 -13.43 -9.64
C GLU A 137 22.07 -12.94 -9.31
N GLU A 138 22.38 -11.71 -9.70
CA GLU A 138 23.67 -11.05 -9.44
C GLU A 138 23.79 -10.59 -7.98
N MET A 139 22.65 -10.48 -7.29
CA MET A 139 22.55 -10.06 -5.90
C MET A 139 22.86 -11.21 -4.91
N TYR A 140 22.47 -12.45 -5.22
CA TYR A 140 22.66 -13.64 -4.36
C TYR A 140 24.09 -13.89 -3.87
N PRO A 141 25.16 -13.62 -4.64
CA PRO A 141 26.53 -13.75 -4.17
C PRO A 141 26.97 -12.65 -3.19
N LEU A 142 26.26 -11.51 -3.16
CA LEU A 142 26.66 -10.31 -2.41
C LEU A 142 26.11 -10.28 -1.00
N ALA A 143 24.93 -10.87 -0.78
CA ALA A 143 24.30 -10.98 0.51
C ALA A 143 23.52 -12.31 0.62
N SER A 144 23.29 -12.76 1.85
CA SER A 144 22.43 -13.92 2.09
C SER A 144 21.01 -13.46 2.39
N PHE A 145 20.04 -14.06 1.70
CA PHE A 145 18.63 -13.74 1.82
C PHE A 145 17.99 -14.73 2.81
N HIS A 146 17.41 -14.20 3.88
CA HIS A 146 16.89 -15.01 4.97
C HIS A 146 15.39 -14.79 5.15
N PRO A 147 14.60 -15.84 5.39
CA PRO A 147 13.16 -15.71 5.67
C PRO A 147 12.88 -15.13 7.07
N LYS A 148 13.90 -15.01 7.93
CA LYS A 148 13.72 -14.64 9.34
C LYS A 148 14.85 -13.77 9.83
N PHE A 149 14.48 -12.68 10.50
CA PHE A 149 15.41 -11.76 11.14
C PHE A 149 15.04 -11.53 12.59
N VAL A 150 16.04 -11.25 13.44
CA VAL A 150 15.84 -10.86 14.83
C VAL A 150 16.39 -9.46 15.02
N VAL A 151 15.48 -8.53 15.32
CA VAL A 151 15.74 -7.10 15.43
C VAL A 151 15.66 -6.69 16.90
N PRO A 152 16.70 -6.04 17.46
CA PRO A 152 16.61 -5.45 18.80
C PRO A 152 15.67 -4.24 18.77
N PHE A 153 14.77 -4.15 19.75
CA PHE A 153 13.89 -3.01 19.92
C PHE A 153 13.67 -2.73 21.41
N GLU A 154 14.13 -1.56 21.87
CA GLU A 154 14.15 -1.19 23.28
C GLU A 154 14.76 -2.29 24.19
N ASN A 155 13.95 -2.91 25.04
CA ASN A 155 14.35 -3.96 25.99
C ASN A 155 13.90 -5.37 25.54
N GLN A 156 13.50 -5.53 24.28
CA GLN A 156 13.04 -6.79 23.72
C GLN A 156 13.63 -7.06 22.33
N THR A 157 13.31 -8.22 21.78
CA THR A 157 13.67 -8.63 20.42
C THR A 157 12.40 -8.91 19.64
N ILE A 158 12.28 -8.32 18.45
CA ILE A 158 11.20 -8.57 17.51
C ILE A 158 11.72 -9.48 16.41
N GLN A 159 10.95 -10.51 16.08
CA GLN A 159 11.22 -11.35 14.92
C GLN A 159 10.44 -10.81 13.72
N ILE A 160 11.15 -10.62 12.61
CA ILE A 160 10.56 -10.35 11.31
C ILE A 160 10.52 -11.67 10.54
N ASN A 161 9.39 -11.98 9.92
CA ASN A 161 9.27 -13.11 8.99
C ASN A 161 9.00 -12.55 7.59
N LEU A 162 9.75 -13.03 6.60
CA LEU A 162 9.51 -12.75 5.20
C LEU A 162 8.86 -13.96 4.55
N ASP A 163 7.79 -13.74 3.79
CA ASP A 163 7.20 -14.75 2.93
C ASP A 163 8.00 -14.93 1.62
N GLU A 164 7.58 -15.85 0.74
CA GLU A 164 8.27 -16.09 -0.53
C GLU A 164 8.21 -14.88 -1.48
N ASN A 165 7.11 -14.13 -1.48
CA ASN A 165 6.93 -12.95 -2.31
C ASN A 165 7.88 -11.82 -1.85
N GLU A 166 7.98 -11.60 -0.55
CA GLU A 166 8.86 -10.63 0.10
C GLU A 166 10.33 -11.00 -0.09
N LEU A 167 10.69 -12.27 0.06
CA LEU A 167 12.05 -12.74 -0.24
C LEU A 167 12.47 -12.44 -1.68
N ASN A 168 11.53 -12.56 -2.62
CA ASN A 168 11.82 -12.38 -4.04
C ASN A 168 11.79 -10.91 -4.45
N ASN A 169 10.82 -10.15 -3.97
CA ASN A 169 10.52 -8.81 -4.48
C ASN A 169 10.91 -7.68 -3.53
N ARG A 170 11.00 -7.95 -2.22
CA ARG A 170 11.40 -6.97 -1.19
C ARG A 170 12.35 -7.56 -0.15
N PRO A 171 13.50 -8.14 -0.54
CA PRO A 171 14.37 -8.77 0.43
C PRO A 171 14.96 -7.77 1.43
N LEU A 172 15.07 -8.23 2.68
CA LEU A 172 15.68 -7.48 3.78
C LEU A 172 17.17 -7.85 3.91
N ILE A 173 18.02 -6.84 4.04
CA ILE A 173 19.46 -6.97 4.29
C ILE A 173 19.78 -6.41 5.68
N ALA A 174 20.58 -7.14 6.45
CA ALA A 174 21.04 -6.70 7.76
C ALA A 174 22.55 -6.38 7.73
N PHE A 175 22.92 -5.23 8.29
CA PHE A 175 24.30 -4.77 8.37
C PHE A 175 24.90 -4.96 9.77
N ASP A 176 26.22 -5.03 9.86
CA ASP A 176 26.96 -5.23 11.12
C ASP A 176 26.90 -4.05 12.12
N ASN A 177 26.40 -2.89 11.68
CA ASN A 177 26.15 -1.71 12.49
C ASN A 177 24.69 -1.62 12.99
N GLN A 178 23.90 -2.70 12.89
CA GLN A 178 22.49 -2.77 13.31
C GLN A 178 21.54 -1.88 12.50
N THR A 179 21.91 -1.51 11.29
CA THR A 179 21.00 -0.92 10.30
C THR A 179 20.52 -1.98 9.31
N TYR A 180 19.49 -1.64 8.56
CA TYR A 180 18.86 -2.55 7.60
C TYR A 180 18.70 -1.88 6.25
N ALA A 181 18.57 -2.67 5.18
CA ALA A 181 18.12 -2.18 3.89
C ALA A 181 17.02 -3.07 3.30
N VAL A 182 15.98 -2.44 2.77
CA VAL A 182 14.93 -3.08 1.98
C VAL A 182 15.19 -2.77 0.52
N ILE A 183 15.44 -3.80 -0.27
CA ILE A 183 15.64 -3.68 -1.72
C ILE A 183 14.30 -3.92 -2.40
N THR A 184 13.87 -3.04 -3.29
CA THR A 184 12.64 -3.28 -4.09
C THR A 184 13.03 -3.75 -5.48
N MET A 185 12.48 -4.89 -5.89
CA MET A 185 12.63 -5.44 -7.23
C MET A 185 11.42 -5.06 -8.09
N ASP A 186 11.66 -4.72 -9.35
CA ASP A 186 10.59 -4.57 -10.33
C ASP A 186 9.97 -5.94 -10.67
N SER A 187 8.64 -6.03 -10.61
CA SER A 187 7.93 -7.29 -10.86
C SER A 187 8.07 -7.84 -12.27
N GLN A 188 8.42 -6.99 -13.26
CA GLN A 188 8.57 -7.39 -14.66
C GLN A 188 10.03 -7.53 -15.09
N THR A 189 10.90 -6.60 -14.69
CA THR A 189 12.31 -6.64 -15.09
C THR A 189 13.16 -7.50 -14.15
N HIS A 190 12.69 -7.76 -12.94
CA HIS A 190 13.45 -8.43 -11.87
C HIS A 190 14.79 -7.75 -11.55
N GLU A 191 14.84 -6.44 -11.76
CA GLU A 191 15.99 -5.59 -11.45
C GLU A 191 15.71 -4.75 -10.20
N ILE A 192 16.77 -4.38 -9.47
CA ILE A 192 16.69 -3.44 -8.35
C ILE A 192 16.23 -2.08 -8.86
N VAL A 193 15.10 -1.59 -8.34
CA VAL A 193 14.55 -0.27 -8.68
C VAL A 193 14.63 0.75 -7.55
N SER A 194 14.72 0.28 -6.31
CA SER A 194 14.94 1.13 -5.13
C SER A 194 15.68 0.38 -4.03
N ILE A 195 16.27 1.14 -3.13
CA ILE A 195 16.76 0.64 -1.85
C ILE A 195 16.45 1.65 -0.74
N GLN A 196 15.94 1.17 0.38
CA GLN A 196 15.64 1.97 1.58
C GLN A 196 16.51 1.49 2.72
N TYR A 197 17.45 2.32 3.18
CA TYR A 197 18.26 2.04 4.38
C TYR A 197 17.55 2.61 5.61
N MET A 198 17.44 1.84 6.68
CA MET A 198 16.63 2.20 7.86
C MET A 198 17.29 1.81 9.19
N THR A 199 16.98 2.55 10.25
CA THR A 199 17.23 2.09 11.63
C THR A 199 16.29 0.91 11.95
N ASN A 200 16.58 0.17 13.01
CA ASN A 200 15.69 -0.85 13.54
C ASN A 200 14.31 -0.28 13.90
N GLU A 201 14.23 0.90 14.54
CA GLU A 201 12.95 1.51 14.89
C GLU A 201 12.15 1.89 13.65
N LYS A 202 12.79 2.54 12.67
CA LYS A 202 12.12 2.93 11.42
C LYS A 202 11.64 1.70 10.66
N LEU A 203 12.47 0.68 10.48
CA LEU A 203 12.10 -0.58 9.81
C LEU A 203 10.85 -1.20 10.45
N LEU A 204 10.84 -1.35 11.77
CA LEU A 204 9.71 -1.95 12.47
C LEU A 204 8.45 -1.09 12.33
N SER A 205 8.58 0.24 12.38
CA SER A 205 7.46 1.19 12.27
C SER A 205 6.80 1.25 10.89
N THR A 206 7.50 0.81 9.84
CA THR A 206 6.98 0.86 8.46
C THR A 206 5.81 -0.10 8.21
N GLY A 207 5.69 -1.16 9.01
CA GLY A 207 4.73 -2.23 8.77
C GLY A 207 5.03 -3.06 7.51
N LEU A 208 6.25 -2.97 6.95
CA LEU A 208 6.63 -3.65 5.71
C LEU A 208 6.60 -5.19 5.78
N TYR A 209 6.69 -5.75 6.98
CA TYR A 209 6.81 -7.19 7.22
C TYR A 209 6.06 -7.63 8.49
N ASP A 210 5.73 -8.91 8.55
CA ASP A 210 5.10 -9.53 9.70
C ASP A 210 6.02 -9.56 10.93
N LEU A 211 5.53 -9.01 12.04
CA LEU A 211 6.25 -8.89 13.30
C LEU A 211 5.76 -9.92 14.33
N THR A 212 6.70 -10.58 15.02
CA THR A 212 6.40 -11.49 16.14
C THR A 212 7.29 -11.19 17.35
N PRO A 213 6.73 -10.89 18.54
CA PRO A 213 5.32 -10.61 18.79
C PRO A 213 4.88 -9.31 18.12
N PHE A 214 3.61 -9.23 17.74
CA PHE A 214 3.02 -7.96 17.29
C PHE A 214 3.08 -6.93 18.42
N SER A 215 3.49 -5.70 18.11
CA SER A 215 3.53 -4.59 19.06
C SER A 215 2.98 -3.34 18.41
N SER A 216 1.80 -2.89 18.86
CA SER A 216 1.19 -1.64 18.39
C SER A 216 2.03 -0.40 18.70
N VAL A 217 2.92 -0.46 19.71
CA VAL A 217 3.85 0.62 20.09
C VAL A 217 4.81 0.99 18.96
N VAL A 218 5.09 0.04 18.07
CA VAL A 218 5.98 0.22 16.93
C VAL A 218 5.38 1.15 15.87
N GLN A 219 4.05 1.28 15.80
CA GLN A 219 3.33 2.02 14.76
C GLN A 219 2.69 3.33 15.27
N GLU A 220 3.20 3.92 16.36
CA GLU A 220 2.62 5.15 16.91
C GLU A 220 2.58 6.26 15.84
N PRO A 221 1.39 6.82 15.56
CA PRO A 221 1.25 7.83 14.51
C PRO A 221 2.04 9.08 14.89
N VAL A 222 2.78 9.61 13.91
CA VAL A 222 3.45 10.90 14.03
C VAL A 222 2.44 11.94 14.53
N LYS A 223 2.71 12.61 15.66
CA LYS A 223 1.83 13.67 16.15
C LYS A 223 1.81 14.82 15.14
N GLN A 224 0.69 14.96 14.43
CA GLN A 224 0.58 15.87 13.29
C GLN A 224 0.11 17.25 13.73
N PHE A 225 0.72 18.29 13.14
CA PHE A 225 0.30 19.67 13.36
C PHE A 225 -0.87 20.08 12.45
N ASN A 226 -0.93 19.53 11.23
CA ASN A 226 -1.94 19.88 10.22
C ASN A 226 -2.18 18.71 9.24
N PRO A 227 -3.31 17.99 9.37
CA PRO A 227 -3.64 16.84 8.51
C PRO A 227 -3.65 17.16 7.01
N ALA A 228 -4.27 18.27 6.59
CA ALA A 228 -4.36 18.64 5.18
C ALA A 228 -3.00 18.98 4.55
N ALA A 229 -2.08 19.56 5.34
CA ALA A 229 -0.72 19.81 4.87
C ALA A 229 0.06 18.50 4.69
N LEU A 230 -0.14 17.53 5.59
CA LEU A 230 0.48 16.21 5.48
C LEU A 230 -0.04 15.44 4.26
N GLU A 231 -1.36 15.43 4.04
CA GLU A 231 -1.97 14.78 2.88
C GLU A 231 -1.40 15.32 1.56
N LYS A 232 -1.22 16.64 1.47
CA LYS A 232 -0.56 17.26 0.33
C LYS A 232 0.88 16.78 0.15
N VAL A 233 1.65 16.68 1.24
CA VAL A 233 3.03 16.17 1.20
C VAL A 233 3.04 14.70 0.76
N ARG A 234 2.12 13.88 1.27
CA ARG A 234 1.95 12.47 0.87
C ARG A 234 1.64 12.35 -0.62
N THR A 235 0.65 13.09 -1.11
CA THR A 235 0.28 13.16 -2.53
C THR A 235 1.49 13.49 -3.40
N GLN A 236 2.25 14.53 -3.03
CA GLN A 236 3.44 14.96 -3.75
C GLN A 236 4.57 13.92 -3.73
N GLN A 237 4.69 13.13 -2.68
CA GLN A 237 5.66 12.04 -2.62
C GLN A 237 5.24 10.86 -3.46
N THR A 238 3.98 10.42 -3.35
CA THR A 238 3.43 9.32 -4.15
C THR A 238 3.59 9.58 -5.64
N ILE A 239 3.14 10.76 -6.12
CA ILE A 239 3.29 11.17 -7.53
C ILE A 239 4.77 11.18 -7.94
N ARG A 240 5.65 11.64 -7.06
CA ARG A 240 7.09 11.72 -7.36
C ARG A 240 7.74 10.36 -7.46
N TYR A 241 7.46 9.44 -6.54
CA TYR A 241 7.97 8.07 -6.62
C TYR A 241 7.49 7.39 -7.90
N ILE A 242 6.21 7.52 -8.24
CA ILE A 242 5.66 7.01 -9.50
C ILE A 242 6.38 7.62 -10.70
N ASN A 243 6.56 8.94 -10.74
CA ASN A 243 7.18 9.61 -11.87
C ASN A 243 8.66 9.26 -12.03
N VAL A 244 9.42 9.17 -10.94
CA VAL A 244 10.81 8.68 -10.97
C VAL A 244 10.87 7.26 -11.54
N MET A 245 9.92 6.41 -11.17
CA MET A 245 9.80 5.05 -11.71
C MET A 245 9.44 5.03 -13.19
N ARG A 246 8.48 5.86 -13.63
CA ARG A 246 8.12 6.02 -15.05
C ARG A 246 9.31 6.50 -15.88
N GLU A 247 10.04 7.49 -15.41
CA GLU A 247 11.23 8.02 -16.09
C GLU A 247 12.34 6.96 -16.23
N LYS A 248 12.58 6.14 -15.19
CA LYS A 248 13.55 5.03 -15.27
C LYS A 248 13.25 4.09 -16.42
N MET A 249 11.96 3.88 -16.70
CA MET A 249 11.45 3.01 -17.77
C MET A 249 11.27 3.75 -19.10
N GLY A 250 11.68 5.02 -19.19
CA GLY A 250 11.60 5.82 -20.41
C GLY A 250 10.20 6.36 -20.72
N LEU A 251 9.28 6.32 -19.76
CA LEU A 251 7.94 6.89 -19.88
C LEU A 251 7.93 8.37 -19.48
N ILE A 252 6.93 9.09 -19.98
CA ILE A 252 6.70 10.49 -19.64
C ILE A 252 6.10 10.55 -18.21
N PRO A 253 6.60 11.45 -17.34
CA PRO A 253 5.99 11.74 -16.05
C PRO A 253 4.52 12.13 -16.18
N LEU A 254 3.69 11.67 -15.24
CA LEU A 254 2.29 12.05 -15.14
C LEU A 254 2.17 13.46 -14.57
N GLU A 255 1.28 14.26 -15.14
CA GLU A 255 0.94 15.59 -14.66
C GLU A 255 -0.12 15.53 -13.55
N GLU A 256 0.11 16.21 -12.44
CA GLU A 256 -0.87 16.33 -11.35
C GLU A 256 -2.16 17.02 -11.84
N SER A 257 -3.32 16.41 -11.56
CA SER A 257 -4.63 16.88 -12.01
C SER A 257 -5.59 17.07 -10.85
N LEU A 258 -5.89 18.33 -10.54
CA LEU A 258 -6.92 18.71 -9.57
C LEU A 258 -8.33 18.26 -10.00
N VAL A 259 -8.55 18.05 -11.30
CA VAL A 259 -9.83 17.52 -11.81
C VAL A 259 -9.98 16.06 -11.39
N LEU A 260 -8.91 15.26 -11.49
CA LEU A 260 -8.95 13.86 -11.08
C LEU A 260 -9.04 13.71 -9.56
N GLU A 261 -8.39 14.60 -8.80
CA GLU A 261 -8.58 14.69 -7.36
C GLU A 261 -10.04 15.01 -6.99
N ALA A 262 -10.69 15.93 -7.72
CA ALA A 262 -12.10 16.25 -7.52
C ALA A 262 -13.02 15.05 -7.83
N VAL A 263 -12.78 14.33 -8.93
CA VAL A 263 -13.50 13.08 -9.25
C VAL A 263 -13.38 12.07 -8.11
N GLY A 264 -12.17 11.90 -7.55
CA GLY A 264 -11.97 10.99 -6.42
C GLY A 264 -12.73 11.42 -5.16
N ASN A 265 -12.80 12.72 -4.88
CA ASN A 265 -13.58 13.25 -3.76
C ASN A 265 -15.09 13.00 -3.96
N GLU A 266 -15.61 13.24 -5.17
CA GLU A 266 -17.02 12.99 -5.50
C GLU A 266 -17.38 11.52 -5.39
N LEU A 267 -16.48 10.60 -5.75
CA LEU A 267 -16.67 9.16 -5.56
C LEU A 267 -16.77 8.78 -4.06
N PHE A 268 -15.93 9.35 -3.21
CA PHE A 268 -16.04 9.14 -1.76
C PHE A 268 -17.34 9.73 -1.18
N GLU A 269 -17.76 10.91 -1.64
CA GLU A 269 -19.04 11.51 -1.24
C GLU A 269 -20.24 10.66 -1.72
N PHE A 270 -20.18 10.15 -2.96
CA PHE A 270 -21.18 9.25 -3.50
C PHE A 270 -21.30 7.98 -2.65
N HIS A 271 -20.17 7.37 -2.30
CA HIS A 271 -20.13 6.19 -1.45
C HIS A 271 -20.76 6.44 -0.08
N ALA A 272 -20.39 7.54 0.60
CA ALA A 272 -20.99 7.91 1.88
C ALA A 272 -22.51 8.09 1.78
N SER A 273 -23.00 8.69 0.69
CA SER A 273 -24.44 8.89 0.46
C SER A 273 -25.23 7.59 0.29
N LEU A 274 -24.61 6.55 -0.29
CA LEU A 274 -25.21 5.21 -0.41
C LEU A 274 -25.30 4.52 0.96
N GLN A 275 -24.28 4.70 1.81
CA GLN A 275 -24.28 4.15 3.15
C GLN A 275 -25.37 4.78 4.02
N GLU A 276 -25.52 6.10 3.99
CA GLU A 276 -26.59 6.81 4.72
C GLU A 276 -28.00 6.39 4.29
N GLN A 277 -28.21 6.12 2.99
CA GLN A 277 -29.50 5.63 2.49
C GLN A 277 -29.80 4.22 2.98
N ASN A 278 -28.79 3.36 3.09
CA ASN A 278 -28.93 1.99 3.57
C ASN A 278 -29.11 1.90 5.10
N THR A 279 -28.72 2.94 5.86
CA THR A 279 -28.94 3.01 7.32
C THR A 279 -30.29 3.63 7.72
N GLN A 280 -31.07 4.17 6.78
CA GLN A 280 -32.43 4.62 7.10
C GLN A 280 -33.36 3.41 7.34
N PRO A 281 -34.03 3.31 8.50
CA PRO A 281 -34.98 2.22 8.74
C PRO A 281 -36.15 2.33 7.74
N GLU A 282 -36.44 1.24 7.03
CA GLU A 282 -37.65 1.12 6.21
C GLU A 282 -38.87 1.59 7.04
N PRO A 283 -39.73 2.48 6.51
CA PRO A 283 -40.95 2.82 7.20
C PRO A 283 -41.78 1.56 7.36
N ALA A 284 -41.95 1.12 8.60
CA ALA A 284 -42.76 -0.04 8.96
C ALA A 284 -44.03 -0.07 8.11
N SER A 285 -44.15 -1.12 7.28
CA SER A 285 -45.36 -1.42 6.55
C SER A 285 -46.52 -1.37 7.53
N GLN A 286 -47.49 -0.48 7.26
CA GLN A 286 -48.71 -0.36 8.03
C GLN A 286 -49.45 -1.71 8.02
N GLU A 287 -49.24 -2.53 9.05
CA GLU A 287 -50.17 -3.61 9.36
C GLU A 287 -51.40 -3.01 10.02
N GLU A 288 -52.53 -3.30 9.38
CA GLU A 288 -53.86 -2.82 9.69
C GLU A 288 -54.26 -3.14 11.14
N ALA A 289 -54.96 -2.18 11.74
CA ALA A 289 -55.66 -2.36 12.99
C ALA A 289 -56.68 -3.51 12.90
N SER A 290 -56.63 -4.44 13.86
CA SER A 290 -57.81 -5.17 14.28
C SER A 290 -57.81 -5.35 15.80
N GLU A 291 -58.93 -4.93 16.38
CA GLU A 291 -59.33 -4.94 17.79
C GLU A 291 -59.23 -6.33 18.42
N ASP A 292 -58.77 -6.44 19.67
CA ASP A 292 -59.63 -6.94 20.75
C ASP A 292 -59.02 -6.84 22.17
N ALA A 293 -59.92 -6.51 23.10
CA ALA A 293 -59.95 -6.88 24.52
C ALA A 293 -59.05 -6.16 25.57
N VAL A 294 -59.67 -5.12 26.14
CA VAL A 294 -59.67 -4.66 27.54
C VAL A 294 -59.42 -5.76 28.60
N ILE A 295 -58.65 -5.46 29.66
CA ILE A 295 -59.03 -5.56 31.10
C ILE A 295 -58.02 -4.77 31.96
N ILE A 296 -58.58 -3.95 32.85
CA ILE A 296 -57.94 -3.10 33.88
C ILE A 296 -57.90 -3.87 35.21
N SER A 297 -56.85 -3.68 36.04
CA SER A 297 -57.02 -3.51 37.50
C SER A 297 -55.76 -2.96 38.20
N ASP A 298 -55.99 -1.91 39.00
CA ASP A 298 -55.14 -1.32 40.05
C ASP A 298 -54.70 -2.32 41.14
N ASP A 299 -53.48 -2.17 41.67
CA ASP A 299 -53.22 -2.03 43.12
C ASP A 299 -51.72 -1.75 43.41
N ALA A 300 -51.48 -0.93 44.45
CA ALA A 300 -50.18 -0.42 44.90
C ALA A 300 -49.37 -1.44 45.73
N VAL A 301 -48.02 -1.40 45.63
CA VAL A 301 -47.08 -1.54 46.77
C VAL A 301 -45.74 -0.85 46.43
N GLU A 302 -45.30 0.02 47.34
CA GLU A 302 -43.97 0.61 47.49
C GLU A 302 -43.13 -0.25 48.46
N ILE A 303 -41.86 -0.58 48.13
CA ILE A 303 -40.75 -0.70 49.10
C ILE A 303 -39.44 -0.23 48.44
N VAL A 304 -38.72 0.56 49.23
CA VAL A 304 -37.50 1.35 49.05
C VAL A 304 -36.20 0.54 49.10
N GLY A 305 -35.18 0.98 48.37
CA GLY A 305 -33.81 1.16 48.90
C GLY A 305 -32.64 0.58 48.10
N GLY A 306 -31.72 1.45 47.66
CA GLY A 306 -30.32 1.08 47.43
C GLY A 306 -29.60 1.80 46.30
N ASP A 307 -29.17 3.04 46.57
CA ASP A 307 -27.98 3.76 46.10
C ASP A 307 -27.63 3.93 44.61
N ASP A 308 -27.59 5.22 44.24
CA ASP A 308 -26.72 5.85 43.24
C ASP A 308 -25.32 5.24 43.17
N ASP A 309 -24.85 4.93 41.97
CA ASP A 309 -23.74 5.71 41.41
C ASP A 309 -23.80 5.69 39.88
N SER A 310 -24.01 6.89 39.34
CA SER A 310 -24.07 7.22 37.92
C SER A 310 -22.67 7.40 37.35
N ASN A 311 -22.34 6.67 36.28
CA ASN A 311 -21.72 7.21 35.07
C ASN A 311 -21.45 6.05 34.10
N GLN A 312 -22.40 5.78 33.21
CA GLN A 312 -22.08 5.25 31.89
C GLN A 312 -22.04 6.48 30.97
N GLU A 313 -20.83 6.94 30.66
CA GLU A 313 -20.59 7.65 29.42
C GLU A 313 -21.02 6.71 28.29
N SER A 314 -22.04 7.11 27.53
CA SER A 314 -22.36 6.46 26.27
C SER A 314 -21.23 6.79 25.31
N GLU A 315 -20.22 5.93 25.25
CA GLU A 315 -19.37 5.82 24.08
C GLU A 315 -20.31 5.52 22.92
N THR A 316 -20.47 6.52 22.05
CA THR A 316 -21.15 6.32 20.78
C THR A 316 -20.06 5.65 19.95
N GLU A 317 -20.11 4.31 19.85
CA GLU A 317 -19.32 3.60 18.86
C GLU A 317 -19.72 4.20 17.51
N GLU A 318 -18.85 5.03 16.92
CA GLU A 318 -18.97 5.39 15.50
C GLU A 318 -18.88 4.07 14.74
N GLU A 319 -20.00 3.61 14.19
CA GLU A 319 -19.99 2.50 13.24
C GLU A 319 -19.04 2.90 12.11
N ALA A 320 -17.92 2.19 11.98
CA ALA A 320 -16.95 2.42 10.93
C ALA A 320 -17.67 2.27 9.57
N SER A 321 -17.57 3.28 8.71
CA SER A 321 -18.06 3.22 7.35
C SER A 321 -17.42 2.04 6.62
N GLU A 322 -18.19 1.25 5.88
CA GLU A 322 -17.61 0.19 5.04
C GLU A 322 -16.64 0.83 4.02
N PRO A 323 -15.56 0.14 3.61
CA PRO A 323 -14.62 0.65 2.61
C PRO A 323 -15.23 0.67 1.20
N LEU A 324 -14.63 1.47 0.29
CA LEU A 324 -15.06 1.56 -1.11
C LEU A 324 -15.05 0.17 -1.79
N ASN A 325 -16.12 -0.16 -2.54
CA ASN A 325 -16.25 -1.43 -3.25
C ASN A 325 -16.48 -1.28 -4.75
N GLU A 326 -16.37 -2.40 -5.49
CA GLU A 326 -16.24 -2.39 -6.96
C GLU A 326 -17.53 -1.96 -7.62
N THR A 327 -18.64 -2.39 -7.04
CA THR A 327 -19.96 -2.06 -7.52
C THR A 327 -20.22 -0.56 -7.38
N THR A 328 -19.80 0.05 -6.27
CA THR A 328 -19.91 1.49 -6.06
C THR A 328 -19.10 2.27 -7.09
N ILE A 329 -17.84 1.88 -7.33
CA ILE A 329 -16.98 2.55 -8.31
C ILE A 329 -17.56 2.45 -9.71
N GLN A 330 -17.94 1.24 -10.14
CA GLN A 330 -18.52 1.04 -11.47
C GLN A 330 -19.81 1.86 -11.65
N THR A 331 -20.68 1.88 -10.62
CA THR A 331 -21.92 2.66 -10.66
C THR A 331 -21.62 4.16 -10.82
N PHE A 332 -20.68 4.68 -10.04
CA PHE A 332 -20.27 6.08 -10.13
C PHE A 332 -19.70 6.43 -11.50
N LEU A 333 -18.79 5.61 -12.03
CA LEU A 333 -18.18 5.84 -13.35
C LEU A 333 -19.22 5.80 -14.48
N GLU A 334 -20.24 4.94 -14.37
CA GLU A 334 -21.36 4.90 -15.31
C GLU A 334 -22.26 6.14 -15.21
N GLU A 335 -22.57 6.61 -13.99
CA GLU A 335 -23.40 7.79 -13.75
C GLU A 335 -22.75 9.08 -14.26
N GLU A 336 -21.44 9.23 -14.04
CA GLU A 336 -20.64 10.37 -14.51
C GLU A 336 -20.18 10.23 -15.99
N ALA A 337 -20.60 9.16 -16.67
CA ALA A 337 -20.26 8.86 -18.06
C ALA A 337 -18.74 8.89 -18.33
N ILE A 338 -17.93 8.43 -17.36
CA ILE A 338 -16.47 8.33 -17.45
C ILE A 338 -16.12 7.10 -18.30
N ASP A 339 -15.33 7.33 -19.34
CA ASP A 339 -14.89 6.30 -20.27
C ASP A 339 -13.84 5.39 -19.62
N LEU A 340 -14.24 4.16 -19.25
CA LEU A 340 -13.39 3.17 -18.60
C LEU A 340 -12.14 2.80 -19.40
N ASP A 341 -12.16 2.95 -20.73
CA ASP A 341 -10.98 2.68 -21.56
C ASP A 341 -9.89 3.75 -21.34
N LYS A 342 -10.28 4.96 -20.93
CA LYS A 342 -9.41 6.14 -20.79
C LYS A 342 -8.94 6.41 -19.38
N VAL A 343 -9.46 5.70 -18.39
CA VAL A 343 -9.07 5.84 -17.00
C VAL A 343 -8.44 4.57 -16.47
N ARG A 344 -7.53 4.72 -15.49
CA ARG A 344 -7.09 3.63 -14.63
C ARG A 344 -7.34 4.03 -13.20
N LEU A 345 -7.83 3.09 -12.39
CA LEU A 345 -8.08 3.31 -10.98
C LEU A 345 -7.26 2.33 -10.16
N LEU A 346 -6.69 2.84 -9.08
CA LEU A 346 -6.05 2.05 -8.03
C LEU A 346 -6.63 2.52 -6.71
N TYR A 347 -7.25 1.59 -5.98
CA TYR A 347 -7.80 1.85 -4.66
C TYR A 347 -7.18 0.88 -3.65
N GLN A 348 -6.83 1.40 -2.48
CA GLN A 348 -6.35 0.60 -1.35
C GLN A 348 -6.64 1.31 -0.03
N VAL A 349 -6.70 0.54 1.05
CA VAL A 349 -6.47 1.07 2.39
C VAL A 349 -4.95 1.28 2.52
N ALA A 350 -4.51 2.53 2.47
CA ALA A 350 -3.11 2.89 2.37
C ALA A 350 -2.47 3.08 3.75
N PRO A 351 -1.28 2.48 3.99
CA PRO A 351 -0.50 2.81 5.18
C PRO A 351 -0.03 4.27 5.14
N ALA A 352 0.33 4.80 6.31
CA ALA A 352 0.62 6.22 6.50
C ALA A 352 1.83 6.78 5.70
N ASP A 353 2.74 5.92 5.21
CA ASP A 353 4.00 6.31 4.59
C ASP A 353 4.05 6.00 3.07
N PRO A 354 4.10 7.02 2.19
CA PRO A 354 4.25 6.85 0.75
C PRO A 354 5.47 6.03 0.31
N SER A 355 6.58 6.03 1.06
CA SER A 355 7.77 5.25 0.66
C SER A 355 7.55 3.74 0.76
N VAL A 356 6.53 3.32 1.51
CA VAL A 356 6.13 1.92 1.67
C VAL A 356 5.23 1.51 0.50
N TYR A 357 4.02 2.06 0.42
CA TYR A 357 3.01 1.54 -0.50
C TYR A 357 3.32 1.88 -1.97
N ALA A 358 3.83 3.08 -2.26
CA ALA A 358 4.03 3.48 -3.64
C ALA A 358 5.15 2.69 -4.32
N LEU A 359 6.18 2.31 -3.56
CA LEU A 359 7.27 1.46 -4.05
C LEU A 359 6.82 0.00 -4.13
N GLN A 360 6.00 -0.46 -3.17
CA GLN A 360 5.43 -1.79 -3.18
C GLN A 360 4.54 -2.06 -4.40
N TRP A 361 3.82 -1.07 -4.94
CA TRP A 361 3.03 -1.26 -6.17
C TRP A 361 3.87 -1.78 -7.35
N PHE A 362 5.14 -1.41 -7.46
CA PHE A 362 6.02 -1.90 -8.52
C PHE A 362 6.47 -3.36 -8.33
N THR A 363 6.18 -3.95 -7.18
CA THR A 363 6.46 -5.37 -6.88
C THR A 363 5.32 -6.32 -7.28
N PHE A 364 4.17 -5.78 -7.68
CA PHE A 364 3.04 -6.53 -8.19
C PHE A 364 2.82 -6.17 -9.67
N VAL A 365 2.51 -7.16 -10.51
CA VAL A 365 2.36 -6.93 -11.95
C VAL A 365 1.14 -6.05 -12.22
N GLU A 366 0.07 -6.29 -11.46
CA GLU A 366 -1.24 -5.66 -11.58
C GLU A 366 -1.19 -4.14 -11.36
N TYR A 367 -0.60 -3.70 -10.25
CA TYR A 367 -0.43 -2.28 -9.97
C TYR A 367 0.59 -1.63 -10.91
N ARG A 368 1.66 -2.36 -11.22
CA ARG A 368 2.69 -1.86 -12.13
C ARG A 368 2.12 -1.59 -13.52
N ASP A 369 1.28 -2.46 -14.06
CA ASP A 369 0.66 -2.29 -15.38
C ASP A 369 -0.23 -1.04 -15.44
N ILE A 370 -0.94 -0.74 -14.36
CA ILE A 370 -1.69 0.52 -14.21
C ILE A 370 -0.74 1.72 -14.24
N LEU A 371 0.27 1.72 -13.37
CA LEU A 371 1.17 2.87 -13.16
C LEU A 371 2.12 3.12 -14.33
N MET A 372 2.39 2.10 -15.15
CA MET A 372 3.28 2.14 -16.31
C MET A 372 2.52 2.20 -17.64
N ASP A 373 1.20 2.41 -17.63
CA ASP A 373 0.44 2.60 -18.86
C ASP A 373 0.95 3.85 -19.59
N GLU A 374 1.45 3.65 -20.81
CA GLU A 374 2.04 4.70 -21.66
C GLU A 374 0.99 5.65 -22.25
N SER A 375 -0.28 5.23 -22.28
CA SER A 375 -1.39 6.06 -22.78
C SER A 375 -1.85 7.09 -21.76
N MET A 376 -1.49 6.93 -20.48
CA MET A 376 -1.84 7.85 -19.41
C MET A 376 -0.88 9.04 -19.34
N SER A 377 -1.43 10.22 -19.07
CA SER A 377 -0.71 11.50 -19.02
C SER A 377 -0.95 12.31 -17.74
N ARG A 378 -2.05 12.06 -17.02
CA ARG A 378 -2.37 12.76 -15.77
C ARG A 378 -2.59 11.80 -14.61
N ILE A 379 -2.41 12.31 -13.40
CA ILE A 379 -2.64 11.60 -12.13
C ILE A 379 -3.38 12.49 -11.15
N GLY A 380 -4.40 11.94 -10.49
CA GLY A 380 -5.02 12.50 -9.29
C GLY A 380 -4.98 11.49 -8.16
N ILE A 381 -4.80 11.95 -6.94
CA ILE A 381 -4.81 11.11 -5.73
C ILE A 381 -5.71 11.78 -4.71
N THR A 382 -6.60 11.02 -4.10
CA THR A 382 -7.51 11.48 -3.06
C THR A 382 -7.41 10.54 -1.86
N TYR A 383 -7.40 11.10 -0.65
CA TYR A 383 -7.41 10.34 0.59
C TYR A 383 -8.74 10.53 1.34
N GLN A 384 -9.25 9.47 1.96
CA GLN A 384 -10.35 9.53 2.92
C GLN A 384 -9.99 8.69 4.14
N GLY A 385 -9.57 9.33 5.24
CA GLY A 385 -9.02 8.61 6.38
C GLY A 385 -7.74 7.86 5.99
N ASP A 386 -7.76 6.53 6.11
CA ASP A 386 -6.68 5.64 5.67
C ASP A 386 -6.92 5.08 4.25
N GLU A 387 -8.03 5.41 3.60
CA GLU A 387 -8.28 5.02 2.21
C GLU A 387 -7.55 5.94 1.23
N LEU A 388 -7.01 5.36 0.15
CA LEU A 388 -6.38 6.05 -0.97
C LEU A 388 -7.04 5.62 -2.26
N LEU A 389 -7.40 6.61 -3.07
CA LEU A 389 -7.80 6.44 -4.46
C LEU A 389 -6.84 7.19 -5.38
N LEU A 390 -6.28 6.48 -6.35
CA LEU A 390 -5.44 7.03 -7.42
C LEU A 390 -6.16 6.82 -8.75
N ILE A 391 -6.25 7.91 -9.53
CA ILE A 391 -6.86 7.91 -10.85
C ILE A 391 -5.83 8.41 -11.86
N LEU A 392 -5.68 7.66 -12.95
CA LEU A 392 -4.91 8.07 -14.13
C LEU A 392 -5.84 8.28 -15.31
N ASP A 393 -5.51 9.23 -16.19
CA ASP A 393 -6.18 9.36 -17.48
C ASP A 393 -5.27 9.78 -18.64
N ASP A 394 -5.81 9.71 -19.85
CA ASP A 394 -5.15 10.06 -21.12
C ASP A 394 -5.19 11.57 -21.47
N GLY A 395 -5.68 12.42 -20.57
CA GLY A 395 -5.85 13.86 -20.81
C GLY A 395 -7.17 14.25 -21.48
N PHE A 396 -8.12 13.33 -21.66
CA PHE A 396 -9.47 13.65 -22.17
C PHE A 396 -10.23 14.60 -21.23
N GLU A 397 -11.15 15.40 -21.78
CA GLU A 397 -11.99 16.29 -20.96
C GLU A 397 -13.05 15.48 -20.21
N ILE A 398 -12.82 15.26 -18.91
CA ILE A 398 -13.85 14.81 -17.97
C ILE A 398 -14.75 16.03 -17.70
N SER A 399 -16.02 15.94 -18.10
CA SER A 399 -17.01 16.96 -17.79
C SER A 399 -17.63 16.65 -16.43
N LEU A 400 -17.23 17.41 -15.41
CA LEU A 400 -17.90 17.49 -14.11
C LEU A 400 -19.06 18.48 -14.18
#